data_AF-A0A1M5C730-F1
#
_entry.id   AF-A0A1M5C730-F1
#
_cell.length_a   1.000
_cell.length_b   1.000
_cell.length_c   1.000
_cell.angle_alpha   90.00
_cell.angle_beta   90.00
_cell.angle_gamma   90.00
#
_symmetry.space_group_name_H-M   'P 1'
#
loop_
_entity.id
_entity.type
_entity.pdbx_description
1 polymer ?
#
loop_
_entity_poly.entity_id
_entity_poly.type
_entity_poly.pdbx_seq_one_letter_code
_entity_poly.pdbx_strand_id
1 'polypeptide(L)' 'MADNKSKKDQRDRSKVSGSENYEIQYFKDKMNVSSQAVTGAIRATGSNDRKVLEAYLKEKHKK' A
#
# COMPACT_ATOMS: atom_id res chain seq x y z
N MET A 1 -35.21 -3.14 15.44
CA MET A 1 -34.26 -2.70 14.40
C MET A 1 -33.16 -3.75 14.31
N ALA A 2 -33.07 -4.49 13.20
CA ALA A 2 -32.09 -5.56 13.03
C ALA A 2 -30.72 -4.97 12.69
N ASP A 3 -29.71 -5.25 13.50
CA ASP A 3 -28.33 -4.85 13.24
C ASP A 3 -27.83 -5.42 11.91
N ASN A 4 -27.62 -4.53 10.94
CA ASN A 4 -26.95 -4.84 9.69
C ASN A 4 -25.48 -5.21 9.97
N LYS A 5 -25.21 -6.50 10.20
CA LYS A 5 -23.85 -7.08 10.25
C LYS A 5 -23.11 -7.10 8.89
N SER A 6 -23.60 -6.36 7.89
CA SER A 6 -22.99 -6.25 6.55
C SER A 6 -21.98 -5.09 6.42
N LYS A 7 -21.69 -4.35 7.50
CA LYS A 7 -20.52 -3.46 7.52
C LYS A 7 -19.23 -4.27 7.75
N LYS A 8 -18.94 -5.20 6.83
CA LYS A 8 -17.55 -5.63 6.62
C LYS A 8 -16.85 -4.45 5.99
N ASP A 9 -16.31 -3.62 6.87
CA ASP A 9 -15.57 -2.43 6.52
C ASP A 9 -14.41 -2.82 5.59
N GLN A 10 -14.61 -2.67 4.28
CA GLN A 10 -13.62 -3.05 3.26
C GLN A 10 -12.34 -2.19 3.36
N ARG A 11 -12.35 -1.18 4.25
CA ARG A 11 -11.25 -0.25 4.49
C ARG A 11 -9.97 -0.93 5.02
N ASP A 12 -10.06 -2.09 5.66
CA ASP A 12 -8.87 -2.81 6.14
C ASP A 12 -8.25 -3.75 5.09
N ARG A 13 -8.98 -4.15 4.04
CA ARG A 13 -8.39 -4.94 2.94
C ARG A 13 -7.58 -4.09 1.93
N SER A 14 -7.68 -2.77 2.02
CA SER A 14 -6.97 -1.84 1.13
C SER A 14 -5.68 -1.25 1.71
N LYS A 15 -5.42 -1.46 3.00
CA LYS A 15 -4.20 -1.00 3.66
C LYS A 15 -3.12 -2.04 3.42
N VAL A 16 -1.93 -1.58 3.02
CA VAL A 16 -0.74 -2.42 3.14
C VAL A 16 -0.44 -2.43 4.64
N SER A 17 -0.47 -3.60 5.28
CA SER A 17 0.08 -3.73 6.61
C SER A 17 1.59 -3.59 6.48
N GLY A 18 2.13 -2.38 6.68
CA GLY A 18 3.57 -2.12 6.59
C GLY A 18 4.42 -2.91 7.61
N SER A 19 3.79 -3.71 8.48
CA SER A 19 4.45 -4.70 9.33
C SER A 19 4.68 -6.06 8.65
N GLU A 20 4.01 -6.35 7.53
CA GLU A 20 4.16 -7.62 6.82
C GLU A 20 5.11 -7.45 5.62
N ASN A 21 6.34 -7.93 5.77
CA ASN A 21 7.36 -7.97 4.70
C ASN A 21 6.82 -8.52 3.36
N TYR A 22 5.79 -9.36 3.41
CA TYR A 22 5.14 -9.95 2.23
C TYR A 22 4.57 -8.90 1.27
N GLU A 23 3.96 -7.83 1.77
CA GLU A 23 3.33 -6.88 0.87
C GLU A 23 4.32 -5.91 0.22
N ILE A 24 5.45 -5.63 0.90
CA ILE A 24 6.58 -4.92 0.28
C ILE A 24 7.10 -5.74 -0.90
N GLN A 25 7.23 -7.06 -0.73
CA GLN A 25 7.70 -7.96 -1.77
C GLN A 25 6.75 -7.99 -2.97
N TYR A 26 5.45 -8.18 -2.73
CA TYR A 26 4.42 -8.09 -3.77
C TYR A 26 4.46 -6.76 -4.53
N PHE A 27 4.66 -5.65 -3.80
CA PHE A 27 4.75 -4.32 -4.40
C PHE A 27 5.96 -4.12 -5.30
N LYS A 28 7.12 -4.63 -4.85
CA LYS A 28 8.35 -4.60 -5.63
C LYS A 28 8.18 -5.33 -6.94
N ASP A 29 7.61 -6.53 -6.89
CA ASP A 29 7.41 -7.37 -8.08
C ASP A 29 6.38 -6.73 -9.02
N LYS A 30 5.27 -6.21 -8.48
CA LYS A 30 4.21 -5.57 -9.27
C LYS A 30 4.66 -4.29 -9.96
N MET A 31 5.43 -3.45 -9.26
CA MET A 31 5.87 -2.14 -9.76
C MET A 31 7.27 -2.19 -10.39
N ASN A 32 7.93 -3.36 -10.35
CA ASN A 32 9.32 -3.57 -10.75
C ASN A 32 10.29 -2.54 -10.12
N VAL A 33 10.16 -2.34 -8.80
CA VAL A 33 10.94 -1.37 -8.03
C VAL A 33 11.80 -2.03 -6.95
N SER A 34 12.83 -1.33 -6.47
CA SER A 34 13.66 -1.83 -5.38
C SER A 34 12.96 -1.75 -4.02
N SER A 35 13.42 -2.54 -3.04
CA SER A 35 12.91 -2.46 -1.65
C SER A 35 13.08 -1.06 -1.09
N GLN A 36 14.21 -0.43 -1.40
CA GLN A 36 14.53 0.91 -0.93
C GLN A 36 13.56 1.94 -1.51
N ALA A 37 13.10 1.77 -2.75
CA ALA A 37 12.09 2.64 -3.33
C ALA A 37 10.75 2.51 -2.59
N VAL A 38 10.31 1.28 -2.27
CA VAL A 38 9.07 1.05 -1.50
C VAL A 38 9.18 1.59 -0.09
N THR A 39 10.26 1.29 0.63
CA THR A 39 10.50 1.82 1.99
C THR A 39 10.64 3.34 1.98
N GLY A 40 11.28 3.91 0.96
CA GLY A 40 11.37 5.34 0.76
C GLY A 40 10.01 5.98 0.50
N ALA A 41 9.15 5.32 -0.29
CA ALA A 41 7.77 5.75 -0.52
C ALA A 41 6.97 5.74 0.79
N ILE A 42 7.04 4.67 1.59
CA ILE A 42 6.39 4.59 2.91
C ILE A 42 6.81 5.75 3.82
N ARG A 43 8.11 6.04 3.88
CA ARG A 43 8.63 7.15 4.68
C ARG A 43 8.20 8.51 4.15
N ALA A 44 8.17 8.68 2.83
CA ALA A 44 7.80 9.94 2.18
C ALA A 44 6.31 10.26 2.29
N THR A 45 5.46 9.24 2.17
CA THR A 45 4.00 9.40 2.23
C THR A 45 3.48 9.33 3.66
N GLY A 46 4.25 8.78 4.60
CA GLY A 46 3.82 8.50 5.97
C GLY A 46 2.67 7.49 6.04
N SER A 47 2.37 6.81 4.94
CA SER A 47 1.25 5.88 4.82
C SER A 47 1.70 4.60 4.15
N ASN A 48 1.20 3.48 4.69
CA ASN A 48 1.28 2.18 4.06
C ASN A 48 0.04 1.91 3.18
N ASP A 49 -0.66 2.92 2.70
CA ASP A 49 -1.78 2.66 1.79
C ASP A 49 -1.26 2.26 0.40
N ARG A 50 -1.73 1.12 -0.10
CA ARG A 50 -1.33 0.57 -1.41
C ARG A 50 -1.49 1.61 -2.51
N LYS A 51 -2.65 2.26 -2.56
CA LYS A 51 -2.96 3.28 -3.57
C LYS A 51 -2.02 4.48 -3.49
N VAL A 52 -1.64 4.88 -2.28
CA VAL A 52 -0.74 6.02 -2.03
C VAL A 52 0.69 5.68 -2.48
N LEU A 53 1.18 4.48 -2.13
CA LEU A 53 2.49 4.01 -2.56
C LEU A 53 2.56 3.81 -4.08
N GLU A 54 1.53 3.23 -4.70
CA GLU A 54 1.46 3.09 -6.16
C GLU A 54 1.48 4.45 -6.85
N ALA A 55 0.72 5.44 -6.36
CA ALA A 55 0.69 6.78 -6.92
C ALA A 55 2.07 7.45 -6.82
N TYR A 56 2.68 7.44 -5.62
CA TYR A 56 3.99 8.03 -5.39
C TYR A 56 5.09 7.39 -6.24
N LEU A 57 5.12 6.06 -6.31
CA LEU A 57 6.11 5.33 -7.12
C LEU A 57 5.91 5.57 -8.62
N LYS A 58 4.66 5.60 -9.11
CA LYS A 58 4.37 5.93 -10.52
C LYS A 58 4.82 7.34 -10.89
N GLU A 59 4.61 8.31 -10.00
CA GLU A 59 5.06 9.68 -10.21
C GLU A 59 6.59 9.76 -10.25
N LYS A 60 7.27 9.07 -9.32
CA LYS A 60 8.73 8.97 -9.28
C LYS A 60 9.34 8.26 -10.51
N HIS A 61 8.67 7.26 -11.07
CA HIS A 61 9.15 6.49 -12.23
C HIS A 61 8.88 7.18 -13.59
N LYS A 62 7.96 8.15 -13.63
CA LYS A 62 7.64 8.90 -14.87
C LYS A 62 8.63 10.03 -15.19
N LYS A 63 9.58 10.28 -14.29
CA LYS A 63 10.54 11.38 -14.35
C LYS A 63 11.92 10.86 -14.68
#